data_AF-A0AAV8YJP1-F1
#
_entry.id   AF-A0AAV8YJP1-F1
#
_cell.length_a   1.000
_cell.length_b   1.000
_cell.length_c   1.000
_cell.angle_alpha   90.00
_cell.angle_beta   90.00
_cell.angle_gamma   90.00
#
_symmetry.space_group_name_H-M   'P 1'
#
loop_
_entity.id
_entity.type
_entity.pdbx_description
1 polymer ?
#
loop_
_entity_poly.entity_id
_entity_poly.type
_entity_poly.pdbx_seq_one_letter_code
_entity_poly.pdbx_strand_id
1 'polypeptide(L)'
;MPDTVLLLDTNLSTAIVKTILNMKTYEVLKCNEKLFAIAGIGAAIWMFVDPTIPLHFTQESHDYLITTVIILLASIILLIVALLGIYSVSKEVRKALVAMQCCGAESPRDWTRGKELNMGVSSSPTMFDIPESCCRPEIDPKECVAATHLKVGSDPNTKIIYERGCYIYIMDKLDDNVQTILIIGGIILAVQVLGLVLGLILACSMNRSHRYKA
;
A
#
# COMPACT_ATOMS: atom_id res chain seq x y z
N MET A 1 8.48 -32.94 11.38
CA MET A 1 7.78 -32.20 10.30
C MET A 1 8.36 -30.78 10.21
N PRO A 2 9.63 -30.58 9.80
CA PRO A 2 10.26 -29.24 9.80
C PRO A 2 10.22 -28.54 8.43
N ASP A 3 9.98 -29.28 7.33
CA ASP A 3 10.28 -28.79 5.98
C ASP A 3 9.17 -27.93 5.36
N THR A 4 7.91 -28.11 5.79
CA THR A 4 6.77 -27.29 5.33
C THR A 4 6.72 -25.91 5.98
N VAL A 5 7.24 -25.76 7.21
CA VAL A 5 7.27 -24.47 7.93
C VAL A 5 8.32 -23.55 7.32
N LEU A 6 9.49 -24.08 6.97
CA LEU A 6 10.59 -23.30 6.37
C LEU A 6 10.22 -22.74 4.98
N LEU A 7 9.52 -23.53 4.17
CA LEU A 7 9.03 -23.09 2.86
C LEU A 7 7.90 -22.06 2.98
N LEU A 8 7.04 -22.14 4.00
CA LEU A 8 6.03 -21.13 4.27
C LEU A 8 6.67 -19.81 4.71
N ASP A 9 7.71 -19.85 5.55
CA ASP A 9 8.43 -18.67 6.06
C ASP A 9 9.17 -17.92 4.94
N THR A 10 9.81 -18.64 4.00
CA THR A 10 10.46 -18.01 2.83
C THR A 10 9.46 -17.41 1.85
N ASN A 11 8.31 -18.07 1.62
CA ASN A 11 7.26 -17.55 0.74
C ASN A 11 6.48 -16.40 1.39
N LEU A 12 6.31 -16.43 2.71
CA LEU A 12 5.64 -15.38 3.48
C LEU A 12 6.54 -14.15 3.61
N SER A 13 7.83 -14.32 3.88
CA SER A 13 8.82 -13.24 3.90
C SER A 13 8.91 -12.56 2.53
N THR A 14 9.03 -13.32 1.45
CA THR A 14 9.05 -12.75 0.10
C THR A 14 7.70 -12.14 -0.31
N ALA A 15 6.57 -12.71 0.10
CA ALA A 15 5.24 -12.13 -0.15
C ALA A 15 5.02 -10.83 0.64
N ILE A 16 5.43 -10.76 1.91
CA ILE A 16 5.34 -9.56 2.76
C ILE A 16 6.25 -8.47 2.20
N VAL A 17 7.49 -8.80 1.88
CA VAL A 17 8.46 -7.85 1.30
C VAL A 17 7.97 -7.35 -0.05
N LYS A 18 7.46 -8.25 -0.92
CA LYS A 18 6.86 -7.89 -2.21
C LYS A 18 5.59 -7.06 -2.05
N THR A 19 4.80 -7.29 -1.00
CA THR A 19 3.57 -6.53 -0.70
C THR A 19 3.89 -5.16 -0.12
N ILE A 20 4.87 -5.04 0.79
CA ILE A 20 5.34 -3.77 1.37
C ILE A 20 6.07 -2.94 0.30
N LEU A 21 6.89 -3.57 -0.54
CA LEU A 21 7.48 -2.92 -1.72
C LEU A 21 6.42 -2.45 -2.71
N ASN A 22 5.47 -3.32 -3.06
CA ASN A 22 4.32 -2.96 -3.89
C ASN A 22 3.37 -1.98 -3.20
N MET A 23 3.53 -1.66 -1.92
CA MET A 23 2.72 -0.68 -1.20
C MET A 23 3.44 0.68 -1.13
N LYS A 24 4.73 0.72 -0.77
CA LYS A 24 5.54 1.96 -0.76
C LYS A 24 5.81 2.50 -2.16
N THR A 25 6.17 1.63 -3.10
CA THR A 25 6.38 2.00 -4.51
C THR A 25 5.09 2.51 -5.14
N TYR A 26 3.97 1.91 -4.74
CA TYR A 26 2.62 2.25 -5.18
C TYR A 26 2.11 3.57 -4.59
N GLU A 27 2.35 3.88 -3.32
CA GLU A 27 1.80 5.13 -2.73
C GLU A 27 2.47 6.34 -3.34
N VAL A 28 3.79 6.26 -3.54
CA VAL A 28 4.60 7.32 -4.15
C VAL A 28 4.31 7.44 -5.66
N LEU A 29 4.19 6.32 -6.39
CA LEU A 29 3.80 6.34 -7.81
C LEU A 29 2.37 6.86 -8.01
N LYS A 30 1.44 6.57 -7.10
CA LYS A 30 0.01 6.93 -7.23
C LYS A 30 -0.36 8.32 -6.80
N CYS A 31 0.31 8.88 -5.79
CA CYS A 31 0.10 10.27 -5.43
C CYS A 31 0.52 11.17 -6.61
N ASN A 32 1.62 10.82 -7.26
CA ASN A 32 2.10 11.50 -8.47
C ASN A 32 1.17 11.22 -9.68
N GLU A 33 0.80 9.97 -9.98
CA GLU A 33 -0.09 9.65 -11.13
C GLU A 33 -1.50 10.26 -11.01
N LYS A 34 -2.10 10.28 -9.82
CA LYS A 34 -3.42 10.91 -9.62
C LYS A 34 -3.35 12.42 -9.82
N LEU A 35 -2.26 13.06 -9.39
CA LEU A 35 -2.03 14.48 -9.61
C LEU A 35 -1.92 14.78 -11.11
N PHE A 36 -1.16 13.97 -11.86
CA PHE A 36 -1.06 14.10 -13.32
C PHE A 36 -2.40 13.86 -14.03
N ALA A 37 -3.20 12.88 -13.60
CA ALA A 37 -4.51 12.61 -14.19
C ALA A 37 -5.53 13.73 -13.92
N ILE A 38 -5.58 14.26 -12.70
CA ILE A 38 -6.47 15.39 -12.35
C ILE A 38 -6.03 16.67 -13.09
N ALA A 39 -4.73 16.93 -13.16
CA ALA A 39 -4.18 18.05 -13.93
C ALA A 39 -4.47 17.91 -15.43
N GLY A 40 -4.37 16.70 -16.00
CA GLY A 40 -4.70 16.42 -17.39
C GLY A 40 -6.19 16.61 -17.72
N ILE A 41 -7.08 16.16 -16.84
CA ILE A 41 -8.53 16.40 -16.97
C ILE A 41 -8.84 17.89 -16.84
N GLY A 42 -8.23 18.59 -15.89
CA GLY A 42 -8.38 20.04 -15.73
C GLY A 42 -7.90 20.82 -16.96
N ALA A 43 -6.75 20.44 -17.54
CA ALA A 43 -6.22 21.02 -18.76
C ALA A 43 -7.12 20.75 -19.97
N ALA A 44 -7.67 19.54 -20.10
CA ALA A 44 -8.60 19.19 -21.18
C ALA A 44 -9.93 19.96 -21.07
N ILE A 45 -10.48 20.11 -19.85
CA ILE A 45 -11.68 20.92 -19.62
C ILE A 45 -11.40 22.39 -19.91
N TRP A 46 -10.26 22.93 -19.46
CA TRP A 46 -9.84 24.30 -19.75
C TRP A 46 -9.71 24.55 -21.27
N MET A 47 -9.08 23.62 -22.00
CA MET A 47 -8.97 23.68 -23.47
C MET A 47 -10.33 23.58 -24.18
N PHE A 48 -11.33 22.94 -23.57
CA PHE A 48 -12.69 22.86 -24.10
C PHE A 48 -13.48 24.16 -23.87
N VAL A 49 -13.24 24.83 -22.74
CA VAL A 49 -13.90 26.10 -22.38
C VAL A 49 -13.27 27.28 -23.11
N ASP A 50 -11.95 27.30 -23.28
CA ASP A 50 -11.21 28.34 -24.01
C ASP A 50 -10.33 27.75 -25.13
N PRO A 51 -10.85 27.64 -26.37
CA PRO A 51 -10.12 27.10 -27.49
C PRO A 51 -9.14 28.11 -28.14
N THR A 52 -9.09 29.37 -27.70
CA THR A 52 -8.31 30.42 -28.38
C THR A 52 -6.80 30.19 -28.33
N ILE A 53 -6.30 29.65 -27.22
CA ILE A 53 -4.88 29.34 -27.01
C ILE A 53 -4.41 28.16 -27.89
N PRO A 54 -5.07 26.99 -27.92
CA PRO A 54 -4.65 25.88 -28.79
C PRO A 54 -4.80 26.20 -30.29
N LEU A 55 -5.82 26.96 -30.70
CA LEU A 55 -5.96 27.45 -32.09
C LEU A 55 -4.78 28.32 -32.55
N HIS A 56 -4.04 28.96 -31.63
CA HIS A 56 -2.84 29.72 -31.96
C HIS A 56 -1.61 28.82 -32.21
N PHE A 57 -1.61 27.58 -31.69
CA PHE A 57 -0.53 26.60 -31.87
C PHE A 57 -0.84 25.55 -32.96
N THR A 58 -2.12 25.31 -33.27
CA THR A 58 -2.57 24.34 -34.27
C THR A 58 -3.30 25.05 -35.40
N GLN A 59 -2.84 24.86 -36.64
CA GLN A 59 -3.25 25.64 -37.81
C GLN A 59 -4.65 25.26 -38.37
N GLU A 60 -5.26 24.17 -37.90
CA GLU A 60 -6.55 23.64 -38.38
C GLU A 60 -7.46 23.24 -37.22
N SER A 61 -8.77 23.44 -37.37
CA SER A 61 -9.74 23.25 -36.28
C SER A 61 -10.04 21.78 -35.94
N HIS A 62 -9.82 20.87 -36.88
CA HIS A 62 -9.98 19.44 -36.62
C HIS A 62 -8.85 18.87 -35.76
N ASP A 63 -7.63 19.40 -35.88
CA ASP A 63 -6.44 18.83 -35.25
C ASP A 63 -6.41 19.08 -33.72
N TYR A 64 -6.95 20.21 -33.26
CA TYR A 64 -7.04 20.50 -31.82
C TYR A 64 -8.06 19.59 -31.12
N LEU A 65 -9.18 19.27 -31.78
CA LEU A 65 -10.24 18.44 -31.23
C LEU A 65 -9.74 17.00 -31.06
N ILE A 66 -9.06 16.46 -32.08
CA ILE A 66 -8.44 15.13 -32.04
C ILE A 66 -7.44 15.04 -30.89
N THR A 67 -6.54 16.03 -30.78
CA THR A 67 -5.52 16.06 -29.72
C THR A 67 -6.14 16.13 -28.33
N THR A 68 -7.16 16.96 -28.14
CA THR A 68 -7.86 17.12 -26.85
C THR A 68 -8.56 15.83 -26.43
N VAL A 69 -9.23 15.14 -27.38
CA VAL A 69 -9.88 13.85 -27.11
C VAL A 69 -8.86 12.77 -26.73
N ILE A 70 -7.71 12.71 -27.40
CA ILE A 70 -6.64 11.75 -27.08
C ILE A 70 -6.11 11.98 -25.66
N ILE A 71 -5.84 13.23 -25.29
CA ILE A 71 -5.34 13.59 -23.94
C ILE A 71 -6.36 13.22 -22.85
N LEU A 72 -7.64 13.45 -23.11
CA LEU A 72 -8.73 13.12 -22.19
C LEU A 72 -8.87 11.60 -22.01
N LEU A 73 -8.83 10.83 -23.09
CA LEU A 73 -8.88 9.36 -23.04
C LEU A 73 -7.66 8.78 -22.32
N ALA A 74 -6.45 9.26 -22.61
CA ALA A 74 -5.24 8.82 -21.93
C ALA A 74 -5.31 9.09 -20.42
N SER A 75 -5.81 10.26 -20.02
CA SER A 75 -5.97 10.63 -18.61
C SER A 75 -6.99 9.74 -17.88
N ILE A 76 -8.11 9.41 -18.54
CA ILE A 76 -9.11 8.49 -17.99
C ILE A 76 -8.54 7.08 -17.83
N ILE A 77 -7.79 6.58 -18.83
CA ILE A 77 -7.16 5.26 -18.78
C ILE A 77 -6.17 5.18 -17.61
N LEU A 78 -5.32 6.21 -17.44
CA LEU A 78 -4.37 6.28 -16.32
C LEU A 78 -5.09 6.32 -14.97
N LEU A 79 -6.22 7.02 -14.87
CA LEU A 79 -7.04 7.04 -13.66
C LEU A 79 -7.64 5.67 -13.34
N ILE A 80 -8.14 4.94 -14.35
CA ILE A 80 -8.68 3.58 -14.18
C ILE A 80 -7.58 2.62 -13.72
N VAL A 81 -6.39 2.67 -14.34
CA VAL A 81 -5.23 1.85 -13.92
C VAL A 81 -4.84 2.15 -12.47
N ALA A 82 -4.81 3.43 -12.09
CA ALA A 82 -4.53 3.84 -10.72
C ALA A 82 -5.55 3.26 -9.72
N LEU A 83 -6.86 3.33 -10.05
CA LEU A 83 -7.95 2.77 -9.25
C LEU A 83 -7.86 1.24 -9.15
N LEU A 84 -7.71 0.52 -10.27
CA LEU A 84 -7.59 -0.94 -10.27
C LEU A 84 -6.38 -1.41 -9.46
N GLY A 85 -5.26 -0.70 -9.55
CA GLY A 85 -4.13 -0.99 -8.69
C GLY A 85 -4.48 -0.79 -7.21
N ILE A 86 -5.28 0.22 -6.84
CA ILE A 86 -5.67 0.49 -5.45
C ILE A 86 -6.54 -0.64 -4.90
N TYR A 87 -7.53 -1.05 -5.69
CA TYR A 87 -8.37 -2.19 -5.36
C TYR A 87 -7.55 -3.48 -5.22
N SER A 88 -6.54 -3.67 -6.07
CA SER A 88 -5.68 -4.87 -6.05
C SER A 88 -4.84 -4.96 -4.76
N VAL A 89 -4.19 -3.86 -4.35
CA VAL A 89 -3.39 -3.84 -3.11
C VAL A 89 -4.27 -3.99 -1.86
N SER A 90 -5.42 -3.29 -1.81
CA SER A 90 -6.30 -3.33 -0.64
C SER A 90 -6.85 -4.74 -0.35
N LYS A 91 -7.05 -5.55 -1.40
CA LYS A 91 -7.55 -6.92 -1.27
C LYS A 91 -6.48 -7.89 -0.76
N GLU A 92 -5.27 -7.81 -1.29
CA GLU A 92 -4.16 -8.68 -0.88
C GLU A 92 -3.66 -8.34 0.52
N VAL A 93 -3.60 -7.05 0.88
CA VAL A 93 -3.16 -6.59 2.21
C VAL A 93 -4.10 -7.07 3.31
N ARG A 94 -5.42 -7.08 3.07
CA ARG A 94 -6.39 -7.60 4.05
C ARG A 94 -6.20 -9.09 4.29
N LYS A 95 -5.93 -9.87 3.24
CA LYS A 95 -5.67 -11.32 3.37
C LYS A 95 -4.34 -11.60 4.04
N ALA A 96 -3.30 -10.84 3.69
CA ALA A 96 -2.00 -10.93 4.33
C ALA A 96 -2.12 -10.61 5.83
N LEU A 97 -2.84 -9.54 6.20
CA LEU A 97 -3.04 -9.13 7.60
C LEU A 97 -3.69 -10.21 8.47
N VAL A 98 -4.68 -10.94 7.94
CA VAL A 98 -5.34 -12.05 8.65
C VAL A 98 -4.48 -13.32 8.66
N ALA A 99 -3.61 -13.50 7.66
CA ALA A 99 -2.68 -14.62 7.59
C ALA A 99 -1.40 -14.42 8.42
N MET A 100 -1.16 -13.22 8.95
CA MET A 100 0.00 -13.00 9.81
C MET A 100 -0.23 -13.73 11.12
N GLN A 101 0.60 -14.75 11.35
CA GLN A 101 0.62 -15.63 12.50
C GLN A 101 1.12 -14.90 13.77
N CYS A 102 0.46 -13.81 14.12
CA CYS A 102 0.84 -12.87 15.16
C CYS A 102 -0.39 -12.43 15.96
N CYS A 103 -0.15 -11.85 17.14
CA CYS A 103 -1.21 -11.30 17.98
C CYS A 103 -0.73 -10.08 18.76
N GLY A 104 -1.54 -9.02 18.73
CA GLY A 104 -1.16 -7.72 19.30
C GLY A 104 -0.13 -6.98 18.44
N ALA A 105 0.28 -5.80 18.89
CA ALA A 105 1.31 -5.02 18.22
C ALA A 105 2.69 -5.63 18.52
N GLU A 106 3.11 -5.64 19.78
CA GLU A 106 4.34 -6.25 20.27
C GLU A 106 4.10 -7.63 20.89
N SER A 107 2.94 -7.82 21.53
CA SER A 107 2.62 -9.07 22.24
C SER A 107 1.10 -9.21 22.43
N PRO A 108 0.55 -10.43 22.64
CA PRO A 108 -0.83 -10.64 23.06
C PRO A 108 -1.26 -9.81 24.28
N ARG A 109 -0.29 -9.37 25.10
CA ARG A 109 -0.53 -8.52 26.26
C ARG A 109 -0.97 -7.10 25.90
N ASP A 110 -0.82 -6.65 24.67
CA ASP A 110 -1.24 -5.31 24.25
C ASP A 110 -2.73 -5.05 24.41
N TRP A 111 -3.54 -6.11 24.42
CA TRP A 111 -4.97 -6.05 24.71
C TRP A 111 -5.29 -5.67 26.17
N THR A 112 -4.29 -5.65 27.05
CA THR A 112 -4.40 -5.14 28.43
C THR A 112 -4.10 -3.64 28.55
N ARG A 113 -3.56 -3.03 27.50
CA ARG A 113 -3.08 -1.64 27.53
C ARG A 113 -4.26 -0.68 27.72
N GLY A 114 -4.23 0.07 28.82
CA GLY A 114 -5.31 0.99 29.20
C GLY A 114 -6.38 0.38 30.11
N LYS A 115 -6.25 -0.88 30.55
CA LYS A 115 -7.09 -1.44 31.61
C LYS A 115 -6.48 -1.16 32.98
N GLU A 116 -7.28 -0.66 33.91
CA GLU A 116 -6.83 -0.40 35.28
C GLU A 116 -6.54 -1.71 36.02
N LEU A 117 -5.37 -1.79 36.65
CA LEU A 117 -5.01 -2.90 37.53
C LEU A 117 -5.71 -2.73 38.87
N ASN A 118 -6.81 -3.45 39.08
CA ASN A 118 -7.46 -3.50 40.40
C ASN A 118 -6.63 -4.35 41.37
N MET A 119 -5.80 -3.69 42.18
CA MET A 119 -4.94 -4.33 43.20
C MET A 119 -5.62 -4.43 44.59
N GLY A 120 -6.95 -4.42 44.65
CA GLY A 120 -7.70 -4.57 45.90
C GLY A 120 -7.75 -6.03 46.37
N VAL A 121 -7.47 -6.27 47.66
CA VAL A 121 -7.53 -7.60 48.29
C VAL A 121 -8.91 -8.28 48.18
N SER A 122 -9.96 -7.51 47.86
CA SER A 122 -11.34 -7.97 47.66
C SER A 122 -11.92 -7.65 46.26
N SER A 123 -11.12 -7.14 45.33
CA SER A 123 -11.60 -6.77 44.00
C SER A 123 -11.52 -7.91 43.01
N SER A 124 -12.58 -8.10 42.21
CA SER A 124 -12.61 -9.04 41.09
C SER A 124 -11.47 -8.75 40.11
N PRO A 125 -10.71 -9.76 39.65
CA PRO A 125 -9.64 -9.55 38.68
C PRO A 125 -10.24 -8.99 37.38
N THR A 126 -9.62 -7.93 36.86
CA THR A 126 -10.02 -7.35 35.57
C THR A 126 -9.74 -8.34 34.45
N MET A 127 -10.76 -8.64 33.65
CA MET A 127 -10.68 -9.53 32.50
C MET A 127 -10.42 -8.73 31.22
N PHE A 128 -9.73 -9.33 30.26
CA PHE A 128 -9.57 -8.80 28.92
C PHE A 128 -9.73 -9.88 27.87
N ASP A 129 -10.16 -9.44 26.69
CA ASP A 129 -10.53 -10.32 25.60
C ASP A 129 -9.58 -10.10 24.44
N ILE A 130 -9.00 -11.20 23.96
CA ILE A 130 -8.17 -11.25 22.77
C ILE A 130 -9.08 -11.64 21.58
N PRO A 131 -8.95 -11.03 20.39
CA PRO A 131 -9.76 -11.43 19.25
C PRO A 131 -9.39 -12.83 18.74
N GLU A 132 -10.39 -13.58 18.25
CA GLU A 132 -10.22 -14.95 17.70
C GLU A 132 -9.22 -15.02 16.55
N SER A 133 -8.97 -13.91 15.84
CA SER A 133 -7.92 -13.80 14.82
C SER A 133 -6.52 -14.13 15.33
N CYS A 134 -6.29 -14.08 16.64
CA CYS A 134 -5.02 -14.43 17.27
C CYS A 134 -4.83 -15.94 17.47
N CYS A 135 -5.84 -16.76 17.20
CA CYS A 135 -5.79 -18.20 17.41
C CYS A 135 -5.11 -18.92 16.26
N ARG A 136 -4.45 -20.03 16.59
CA ARG A 136 -3.85 -20.92 15.60
C ARG A 136 -4.93 -21.73 14.89
N PRO A 137 -4.82 -21.97 13.58
CA PRO A 137 -5.83 -22.70 12.80
C PRO A 137 -5.92 -24.20 13.15
N GLU A 138 -4.93 -24.73 13.88
CA GLU A 138 -4.86 -26.15 14.29
C GLU A 138 -5.64 -26.46 15.58
N ILE A 139 -6.25 -25.45 16.22
CA ILE A 139 -6.94 -25.60 17.50
C ILE A 139 -8.46 -25.57 17.29
N ASP A 140 -9.20 -26.33 18.10
CA ASP A 140 -10.66 -26.29 18.08
C ASP A 140 -11.16 -24.87 18.41
N PRO A 141 -12.10 -24.31 17.62
CA PRO A 141 -12.58 -22.94 17.81
C PRO A 141 -13.15 -22.69 19.21
N LYS A 142 -13.69 -23.71 19.89
CA LYS A 142 -14.23 -23.55 21.25
C LYS A 142 -13.12 -23.42 22.30
N GLU A 143 -12.01 -24.12 22.11
CA GLU A 143 -10.83 -24.00 22.98
C GLU A 143 -10.12 -22.65 22.78
N CYS A 144 -10.09 -22.17 21.54
CA CYS A 144 -9.60 -20.83 21.22
C CYS A 144 -10.40 -19.75 21.96
N VAL A 145 -11.73 -19.76 21.84
CA VAL A 145 -12.61 -18.77 22.51
C VAL A 145 -12.51 -18.87 24.04
N ALA A 146 -12.30 -20.06 24.60
CA ALA A 146 -12.06 -20.18 26.04
C ALA A 146 -10.72 -19.54 26.45
N ALA A 147 -9.70 -19.59 25.59
CA ALA A 147 -8.38 -19.04 25.84
C ALA A 147 -8.27 -17.53 25.59
N THR A 148 -9.24 -16.90 24.92
CA THR A 148 -9.21 -15.44 24.66
C THR A 148 -9.62 -14.61 25.86
N HIS A 149 -10.37 -15.19 26.81
CA HIS A 149 -10.84 -14.54 28.03
C HIS A 149 -9.82 -14.72 29.17
N LEU A 150 -8.91 -13.75 29.32
CA LEU A 150 -7.79 -13.84 30.25
C LEU A 150 -7.91 -12.82 31.39
N LYS A 151 -7.39 -13.20 32.56
CA LYS A 151 -7.21 -12.27 33.68
C LYS A 151 -5.96 -11.44 33.43
N VAL A 152 -6.02 -10.15 33.74
CA VAL A 152 -4.82 -9.30 33.69
C VAL A 152 -3.78 -9.86 34.67
N GLY A 153 -2.55 -10.09 34.18
CA GLY A 153 -1.46 -10.71 34.93
C GLY A 153 -1.31 -12.23 34.73
N SER A 154 -2.23 -12.89 34.04
CA SER A 154 -2.05 -14.28 33.58
C SER A 154 -1.33 -14.32 32.24
N ASP A 155 -0.39 -15.26 32.08
CA ASP A 155 0.30 -15.45 30.80
C ASP A 155 -0.60 -16.22 29.81
N PRO A 156 -0.75 -15.72 28.57
CA PRO A 156 -1.52 -16.41 27.54
C PRO A 156 -0.84 -17.73 27.13
N ASN A 157 -1.65 -18.75 26.83
CA ASN A 157 -1.13 -20.05 26.42
C ASN A 157 -0.54 -19.98 25.01
N THR A 158 0.80 -20.02 24.91
CA THR A 158 1.58 -19.92 23.67
C THR A 158 1.32 -21.04 22.66
N LYS A 159 0.69 -22.15 23.09
CA LYS A 159 0.26 -23.24 22.21
C LYS A 159 -1.03 -22.93 21.45
N ILE A 160 -1.91 -22.10 22.02
CA ILE A 160 -3.23 -21.79 21.45
C ILE A 160 -3.20 -20.46 20.70
N ILE A 161 -2.52 -19.46 21.28
CA ILE A 161 -2.46 -18.08 20.79
C ILE A 161 -1.06 -17.80 20.22
N TYR A 162 -0.99 -17.00 19.15
CA TYR A 162 0.30 -16.54 18.63
C TYR A 162 1.02 -15.65 19.63
N GLU A 163 2.27 -15.97 19.96
CA GLU A 163 3.05 -15.21 20.93
C GLU A 163 3.72 -13.95 20.34
N ARG A 164 4.06 -13.99 19.05
CA ARG A 164 4.72 -12.87 18.38
C ARG A 164 3.73 -11.74 18.12
N GLY A 165 4.16 -10.51 18.42
CA GLY A 165 3.46 -9.31 17.97
C GLY A 165 3.59 -9.07 16.48
N CYS A 166 2.54 -8.50 15.88
CA CYS A 166 2.50 -8.23 14.44
C CYS A 166 3.48 -7.12 14.03
N TYR A 167 3.66 -6.09 14.86
CA TYR A 167 4.60 -5.01 14.60
C TYR A 167 6.04 -5.51 14.60
N ILE A 168 6.41 -6.31 15.60
CA ILE A 168 7.77 -6.87 15.72
C ILE A 168 8.05 -7.79 14.52
N TYR A 169 7.09 -8.63 14.14
CA TYR A 169 7.24 -9.50 12.97
C TYR A 169 7.40 -8.71 11.66
N ILE A 170 6.63 -7.64 11.46
CA ILE A 170 6.76 -6.79 10.27
C ILE A 170 8.12 -6.09 10.25
N MET A 171 8.56 -5.52 11.37
CA MET A 171 9.83 -4.79 11.43
C MET A 171 11.03 -5.72 11.25
N ASP A 172 11.01 -6.92 11.82
CA ASP A 172 12.03 -7.94 11.61
C ASP A 172 12.15 -8.31 10.12
N LYS A 173 11.02 -8.59 9.45
CA LYS A 173 11.00 -8.87 8.01
C LYS A 173 11.38 -7.66 7.16
N LEU A 174 11.07 -6.44 7.62
CA LEU A 174 11.41 -5.20 6.94
C LEU A 174 12.92 -4.96 6.99
N ASP A 175 13.52 -5.07 8.17
CA ASP A 175 14.94 -4.83 8.39
C ASP A 175 15.79 -5.84 7.62
N ASP A 176 15.38 -7.11 7.60
CA ASP A 176 16.06 -8.16 6.82
C ASP A 176 16.07 -7.89 5.31
N ASN A 177 15.07 -7.17 4.80
CA ASN A 177 14.88 -6.99 3.36
C ASN A 177 15.03 -5.54 2.90
N VAL A 178 15.39 -4.62 3.80
CA VAL A 178 15.44 -3.18 3.54
C VAL A 178 16.33 -2.84 2.34
N GLN A 179 17.42 -3.57 2.16
CA GLN A 179 18.32 -3.40 1.02
C GLN A 179 17.63 -3.70 -0.32
N THR A 180 16.87 -4.79 -0.40
CA THR A 180 16.07 -5.12 -1.59
C THR A 180 15.03 -4.04 -1.87
N ILE A 181 14.42 -3.50 -0.81
CA ILE A 181 13.43 -2.43 -0.93
C ILE A 181 14.05 -1.16 -1.53
N LEU A 182 15.22 -0.76 -1.05
CA LEU A 182 15.92 0.44 -1.50
C LEU A 182 16.38 0.33 -2.96
N ILE A 183 16.87 -0.84 -3.40
CA ILE A 183 17.32 -1.05 -4.78
C ILE A 183 16.17 -0.90 -5.77
N ILE A 184 15.04 -1.59 -5.52
CA ILE A 184 13.86 -1.54 -6.40
C ILE A 184 13.27 -0.13 -6.41
N GLY A 185 13.16 0.51 -5.24
CA GLY A 185 12.71 1.90 -5.14
C GLY A 185 13.59 2.87 -5.93
N GLY A 186 14.91 2.69 -5.88
CA GLY A 186 15.87 3.51 -6.62
C GLY A 186 15.73 3.40 -8.14
N ILE A 187 15.52 2.18 -8.66
CA ILE A 187 15.30 1.96 -10.11
C ILE A 187 14.04 2.68 -10.58
N ILE A 188 12.95 2.59 -9.82
CA ILE A 188 11.67 3.18 -10.18
C ILE A 188 11.75 4.71 -10.17
N LEU A 189 12.43 5.28 -9.17
CA LEU A 189 12.69 6.71 -9.10
C LEU A 189 13.54 7.17 -10.30
N ALA A 190 14.58 6.40 -10.67
CA ALA A 190 15.41 6.72 -11.84
C ALA A 190 14.61 6.71 -13.15
N VAL A 191 13.74 5.72 -13.34
CA VAL A 191 12.85 5.64 -14.52
C VAL A 191 11.89 6.84 -14.58
N GLN A 192 11.32 7.25 -13.45
CA GLN A 192 10.45 8.42 -13.38
C GLN A 192 11.18 9.71 -13.72
N VAL A 193 12.37 9.92 -13.15
CA VAL A 193 13.20 11.10 -13.45
C VAL A 193 13.58 11.13 -14.92
N LEU A 194 13.96 9.98 -15.49
CA LEU A 194 14.29 9.86 -16.91
C LEU A 194 13.09 10.20 -17.81
N GLY A 195 11.89 9.72 -17.44
CA GLY A 195 10.65 10.09 -18.13
C GLY A 195 10.37 11.60 -18.10
N LEU A 196 10.58 12.25 -16.96
CA LEU A 196 10.42 13.71 -16.83
C LEU A 196 11.44 14.48 -17.68
N VAL A 197 12.71 14.06 -17.67
CA VAL A 197 13.77 14.71 -18.47
C VAL A 197 13.48 14.58 -19.96
N LEU A 198 13.09 13.40 -20.43
CA LEU A 198 12.72 13.19 -21.84
C LEU A 198 11.50 14.02 -22.23
N GLY A 199 10.48 14.11 -21.37
CA GLY A 199 9.32 14.97 -21.58
C GLY A 199 9.70 16.45 -21.75
N LEU A 200 10.60 16.96 -20.90
CA LEU A 200 11.10 18.34 -21.01
C LEU A 200 11.89 18.57 -22.30
N ILE A 201 12.76 17.64 -22.70
CA ILE A 201 13.53 17.73 -23.94
C ILE A 201 12.59 17.79 -25.16
N LEU A 202 11.56 16.94 -25.19
CA LEU A 202 10.57 16.93 -26.28
C LEU A 202 9.76 18.23 -26.33
N ALA A 203 9.33 18.75 -25.17
CA ALA A 203 8.64 20.03 -25.09
C ALA A 203 9.51 21.20 -25.59
N CYS A 204 10.79 21.23 -25.19
CA CYS A 204 11.74 22.23 -25.66
C CYS A 204 12.03 22.12 -27.16
N SER A 205 12.11 20.89 -27.70
CA SER A 205 12.32 20.64 -29.12
C SER A 205 11.15 21.12 -29.98
N MET A 206 9.91 20.79 -29.58
CA MET A 206 8.70 21.19 -30.28
C MET A 206 8.55 22.72 -30.35
N ASN A 207 8.88 23.45 -29.28
CA ASN A 207 8.86 24.91 -29.27
C ASN A 207 9.87 25.55 -30.25
N ARG A 208 11.06 24.95 -30.43
CA ARG A 208 12.01 25.43 -31.44
C ARG A 208 11.50 25.18 -32.86
N SER A 209 10.64 24.19 -33.05
CA SER A 209 10.15 23.86 -34.38
C SER A 209 9.26 24.94 -35.01
N HIS A 210 8.54 25.67 -34.17
CA HIS A 210 7.70 26.79 -34.59
C HIS A 210 8.54 28.01 -35.06
N ARG A 211 9.83 28.09 -34.70
CA ARG A 211 10.72 29.19 -35.07
C ARG A 211 11.39 29.03 -36.44
N TYR A 212 11.38 27.83 -37.05
CA TYR A 212 11.99 27.62 -38.38
C TYR A 212 10.99 27.75 -39.54
N LYS A 213 9.69 27.90 -39.25
CA LYS A 213 8.64 28.10 -40.27
C LYS A 213 8.23 29.58 -40.45
N ALA A 214 9.05 30.51 -39.96
CA ALA A 214 8.88 31.95 -40.15
C ALA A 214 9.90 32.48 -41.16
#